data_AF-A0A418Y686-F1
#
_entry.id   AF-A0A418Y686-F1
#
_cell.length_a   1.000
_cell.length_b   1.000
_cell.length_c   1.000
_cell.angle_alpha   90.00
_cell.angle_beta   90.00
_cell.angle_gamma   90.00
#
_symmetry.space_group_name_H-M   'P 1'
#
loop_
_entity.id
_entity.type
_entity.pdbx_description
1 polymer ?
#
loop_
_entity_poly.entity_id
_entity_poly.type
_entity_poly.pdbx_seq_one_letter_code
_entity_poly.pdbx_strand_id
1 'polypeptide(L)'
;WVRAASGAGGGSELSDAGSWAVSEPLVKDLKTTTARAMYNHNNTANVWFYMYAGAKGTLYSGILPGQDDEAVAYHSTGGVAGSSGGSYCNPSDWFCNDLTLGTAANEGGSAKWSFHSVSFRDDNESHNHYANGNWGGIVGVVRTAVVNSAN
;
A
#
# COMPACT_ATOMS: atom_id res chain seq x y z
N TRP A 1 13.74 -12.32 2.83
CA TRP A 1 12.61 -11.39 3.07
C TRP A 1 12.63 -10.32 1.99
N VAL A 2 11.51 -9.63 1.78
CA VAL A 2 11.34 -8.54 0.83
C VAL A 2 10.84 -7.30 1.58
N ARG A 3 11.36 -6.13 1.25
CA ARG A 3 10.81 -4.83 1.69
C ARG A 3 10.27 -4.11 0.47
N ALA A 4 9.06 -3.58 0.57
CA ALA A 4 8.41 -2.87 -0.53
C ALA A 4 8.03 -1.45 -0.10
N ALA A 5 8.51 -0.47 -0.86
CA ALA A 5 8.13 0.93 -0.71
C ALA A 5 6.82 1.13 -1.48
N SER A 6 5.72 1.34 -0.75
CA SER A 6 4.37 1.50 -1.31
C SER A 6 4.00 0.46 -2.38
N GLY A 7 4.25 -0.81 -2.09
CA GLY A 7 3.94 -1.88 -3.02
C GLY A 7 2.44 -2.12 -3.09
N ALA A 8 1.81 -1.91 -4.25
CA ALA A 8 0.38 -2.13 -4.50
C ALA A 8 -0.03 -3.63 -4.50
N GLY A 9 0.44 -4.41 -3.54
CA GLY A 9 0.15 -5.84 -3.39
C GLY A 9 -1.34 -6.11 -3.13
N GLY A 10 -2.07 -5.11 -2.61
CA GLY A 10 -3.53 -5.13 -2.50
C GLY A 10 -4.26 -4.60 -3.75
N GLY A 11 -3.57 -4.28 -4.84
CA GLY A 11 -4.16 -3.53 -5.96
C GLY A 11 -4.44 -2.06 -5.62
N SER A 12 -5.04 -1.34 -6.56
CA SER A 12 -5.17 0.11 -6.58
C SER A 12 -6.59 0.54 -6.95
N GLU A 13 -7.19 1.33 -6.07
CA GLU A 13 -8.55 1.84 -6.19
C GLU A 13 -8.63 2.92 -7.28
N LEU A 14 -7.50 3.58 -7.61
CA LEU A 14 -7.32 4.38 -8.83
C LEU A 14 -7.54 3.55 -10.10
N SER A 15 -7.11 2.29 -10.09
CA SER A 15 -7.30 1.35 -11.20
C SER A 15 -8.75 0.85 -11.28
N ASP A 16 -9.45 0.77 -10.14
CA ASP A 16 -10.89 0.48 -10.11
C ASP A 16 -11.72 1.67 -10.60
N ALA A 17 -11.33 2.89 -10.26
CA ALA A 17 -11.98 4.14 -10.69
C ALA A 17 -11.70 4.51 -12.16
N GLY A 18 -10.74 3.84 -12.82
CA GLY A 18 -10.38 4.12 -14.22
C GLY A 18 -9.69 5.48 -14.41
N SER A 19 -9.06 6.02 -13.36
CA SER A 19 -8.44 7.34 -13.36
C SER A 19 -7.08 7.38 -14.10
N TRP A 20 -6.48 6.21 -14.34
CA TRP A 20 -5.26 6.06 -15.14
C TRP A 20 -5.60 5.72 -16.59
N ALA A 21 -4.82 6.22 -17.55
CA ALA A 21 -4.99 6.05 -19.00
C ALA A 21 -5.59 4.67 -19.37
N VAL A 22 -6.89 4.70 -19.68
CA VAL A 22 -7.84 3.57 -19.63
C VAL A 22 -7.59 2.41 -20.61
N SER A 23 -6.49 2.44 -21.37
CA SER A 23 -6.14 1.44 -22.37
C SER A 23 -4.93 0.57 -22.02
N GLU A 24 -4.20 0.86 -20.96
CA GLU A 24 -3.01 0.08 -20.58
C GLU A 24 -3.40 -1.23 -19.88
N PRO A 25 -2.97 -2.41 -20.37
CA PRO A 25 -3.31 -3.69 -19.76
C PRO A 25 -2.92 -3.80 -18.28
N LEU A 26 -1.79 -3.22 -17.90
CA LEU A 26 -1.24 -3.23 -16.53
C LEU A 26 -2.17 -2.55 -15.50
N VAL A 27 -2.95 -1.54 -15.91
CA VAL A 27 -3.93 -0.89 -15.03
C VAL A 27 -5.04 -1.86 -14.63
N LYS A 28 -5.45 -2.75 -15.55
CA LYS A 28 -6.49 -3.75 -15.25
C LYS A 28 -6.00 -4.81 -14.28
N ASP A 29 -4.71 -5.12 -14.31
CA ASP A 29 -4.07 -6.08 -13.41
C ASP A 29 -3.93 -5.52 -11.99
N LEU A 30 -3.79 -4.20 -11.87
CA LEU A 30 -3.72 -3.49 -10.60
C LEU A 30 -5.09 -3.23 -9.96
N LYS A 31 -6.22 -3.53 -10.60
CA LYS A 31 -7.54 -3.46 -9.95
C LYS A 31 -7.54 -4.27 -8.67
N THR A 32 -8.15 -3.77 -7.60
CA THR A 32 -8.11 -4.47 -6.31
C THR A 32 -8.77 -5.85 -6.39
N THR A 33 -9.86 -5.97 -7.14
CA THR A 33 -10.49 -7.26 -7.45
C THR A 33 -9.50 -8.22 -8.11
N THR A 34 -8.73 -7.75 -9.08
CA THR A 34 -7.74 -8.54 -9.81
C THR A 34 -6.52 -8.88 -8.95
N ALA A 35 -5.86 -7.90 -8.35
CA ALA A 35 -4.65 -8.08 -7.56
C ALA A 35 -4.89 -8.93 -6.30
N ARG A 36 -6.09 -8.83 -5.69
CA ARG A 36 -6.46 -9.60 -4.50
C ARG A 36 -7.09 -10.97 -4.84
N ALA A 37 -7.66 -11.18 -6.03
CA ALA A 37 -8.24 -12.47 -6.42
C ALA A 37 -7.34 -13.33 -7.32
N MET A 38 -6.48 -12.75 -8.16
CA MET A 38 -5.65 -13.50 -9.12
C MET A 38 -4.34 -14.02 -8.54
N TYR A 39 -3.79 -13.37 -7.51
CA TYR A 39 -2.51 -13.75 -6.93
C TYR A 39 -2.70 -14.31 -5.53
N ASN A 40 -2.35 -15.60 -5.36
CA ASN A 40 -2.28 -16.21 -4.04
C ASN A 40 -1.05 -15.68 -3.29
N HIS A 41 -1.20 -14.53 -2.65
CA HIS A 41 -0.16 -13.90 -1.85
C HIS A 41 0.23 -14.70 -0.60
N ASN A 42 -0.45 -15.81 -0.28
CA ASN A 42 -0.01 -16.72 0.77
C ASN A 42 1.11 -17.68 0.32
N ASN A 43 1.28 -17.91 -0.99
CA ASN A 43 2.31 -18.82 -1.50
C ASN A 43 3.65 -18.10 -1.70
N THR A 44 4.30 -17.72 -0.60
CA THR A 44 5.55 -16.94 -0.62
C THR A 44 6.81 -17.77 -0.44
N ALA A 45 6.70 -19.10 -0.38
CA ALA A 45 7.79 -20.00 0.03
C ALA A 45 8.42 -19.60 1.38
N ASN A 46 7.58 -19.18 2.35
CA ASN A 46 7.96 -18.66 3.67
C ASN A 46 8.78 -17.35 3.65
N VAL A 47 8.80 -16.64 2.52
CA VAL A 47 9.44 -15.33 2.43
C VAL A 47 8.49 -14.27 2.97
N TRP A 48 8.95 -13.51 3.97
CA TRP A 48 8.24 -12.37 4.53
C TRP A 48 8.32 -11.13 3.65
N PHE A 49 7.20 -10.45 3.48
CA PHE A 49 7.04 -9.15 2.85
C PHE A 49 6.75 -8.08 3.90
N TYR A 50 7.62 -7.09 3.96
CA TYR A 50 7.56 -5.95 4.87
C TYR A 50 7.17 -4.70 4.10
N MET A 51 5.95 -4.24 4.31
CA MET A 51 5.34 -3.15 3.58
C MET A 51 5.57 -1.80 4.27
N TYR A 52 5.90 -0.78 3.48
CA TYR A 52 6.16 0.58 3.94
C TYR A 52 5.18 1.51 3.24
N ALA A 53 4.14 1.93 3.96
CA ALA A 53 3.10 2.81 3.46
C ALA A 53 3.53 4.28 3.64
N GLY A 54 3.77 4.95 2.52
CA GLY A 54 3.96 6.41 2.43
C GLY A 54 2.95 7.01 1.46
N ALA A 55 2.35 8.12 1.83
CA ALA A 55 1.48 8.92 0.98
C ALA A 55 1.61 10.36 1.45
N LYS A 56 1.77 11.30 0.52
CA LYS A 56 1.78 12.73 0.82
C LYS A 56 0.69 13.41 0.00
N GLY A 57 -0.47 13.57 0.61
CA GLY A 57 -1.69 14.01 -0.06
C GLY A 57 -1.51 15.20 -1.00
N THR A 58 -2.16 15.12 -2.17
CA THR A 58 -2.33 16.24 -3.11
C THR A 58 -3.79 16.68 -3.16
N LEU A 59 -4.16 17.62 -4.03
CA LEU A 59 -5.54 18.10 -4.21
C LEU A 59 -6.56 16.96 -4.54
N TYR A 60 -6.08 15.80 -5.02
CA TYR A 60 -6.90 14.62 -5.34
C TYR A 60 -7.27 13.75 -4.12
N SER A 61 -6.73 14.04 -2.94
CA SER A 61 -7.08 13.36 -1.67
C SER A 61 -8.56 13.48 -1.28
N GLY A 62 -9.33 14.37 -1.93
CA GLY A 62 -10.79 14.44 -1.78
C GLY A 62 -11.60 13.52 -2.71
N ILE A 63 -10.98 12.86 -3.70
CA ILE A 63 -11.66 12.01 -4.69
C ILE A 63 -11.54 10.52 -4.34
N LEU A 64 -10.49 10.13 -3.61
CA LEU A 64 -10.21 8.73 -3.31
C LEU A 64 -10.24 8.52 -1.80
N PRO A 65 -11.03 7.55 -1.29
CA PRO A 65 -11.03 7.23 0.12
C PRO A 65 -9.71 6.52 0.46
N GLY A 66 -8.81 7.21 1.16
CA GLY A 66 -7.41 6.82 1.33
C GLY A 66 -6.49 8.01 1.13
N GLN A 67 -5.56 8.26 2.04
CA GLN A 67 -4.49 9.22 1.80
C GLN A 67 -3.68 8.73 0.59
N ASP A 68 -3.84 9.44 -0.52
CA ASP A 68 -3.28 9.14 -1.83
C ASP A 68 -2.52 10.38 -2.32
N ASP A 69 -1.36 10.14 -2.93
CA ASP A 69 -0.52 11.16 -3.56
C ASP A 69 -0.43 10.98 -5.08
N GLU A 70 -1.48 10.40 -5.67
CA GLU A 70 -1.69 10.19 -7.11
C GLU A 70 -0.96 8.97 -7.70
N ALA A 71 -0.30 8.16 -6.87
CA ALA A 71 0.45 6.98 -7.30
C ALA A 71 -0.03 5.69 -6.62
N VAL A 72 0.03 5.62 -5.29
CA VAL A 72 -0.39 4.44 -4.51
C VAL A 72 -0.96 4.89 -3.17
N ALA A 73 -2.20 4.54 -2.89
CA ALA A 73 -2.82 4.81 -1.60
C ALA A 73 -2.39 3.82 -0.51
N TYR A 74 -2.59 4.17 0.77
CA TYR A 74 -2.25 3.30 1.90
C TYR A 74 -2.91 1.93 1.87
N HIS A 75 -4.16 1.86 1.45
CA HIS A 75 -4.89 0.60 1.33
C HIS A 75 -4.29 -0.38 0.30
N SER A 76 -3.58 0.14 -0.71
CA SER A 76 -2.87 -0.66 -1.72
C SER A 76 -1.57 -1.24 -1.17
N THR A 77 -0.92 -0.50 -0.26
CA THR A 77 0.39 -0.84 0.30
C THR A 77 0.31 -1.91 1.40
N GLY A 78 -0.81 -1.99 2.12
CA GLY A 78 -0.93 -2.74 3.37
C GLY A 78 -0.78 -4.26 3.31
N GLY A 79 -0.73 -4.86 2.12
CA GLY A 79 -0.81 -6.32 1.96
C GLY A 79 -2.14 -6.89 2.48
N VAL A 80 -3.21 -6.11 2.38
CA VAL A 80 -4.55 -6.47 2.87
C VAL A 80 -5.14 -7.60 2.02
N ALA A 81 -5.66 -8.63 2.68
CA ALA A 81 -6.30 -9.78 2.06
C ALA A 81 -7.82 -9.59 1.92
N GLY A 82 -8.42 -10.25 0.92
CA GLY A 82 -9.86 -10.27 0.70
C GLY A 82 -10.32 -9.48 -0.52
N SER A 83 -11.62 -9.26 -0.65
CA SER A 83 -12.24 -8.59 -1.80
C SER A 83 -11.93 -7.07 -1.85
N SER A 84 -12.14 -6.45 -3.00
CA SER A 84 -12.10 -4.99 -3.21
C SER A 84 -13.06 -4.22 -2.28
N GLY A 85 -12.84 -2.92 -2.12
CA GLY A 85 -13.80 -2.00 -1.47
C GLY A 85 -13.51 -1.65 -0.01
N GLY A 86 -12.37 -2.07 0.52
CA GLY A 86 -11.86 -1.58 1.81
C GLY A 86 -11.03 -0.33 1.61
N SER A 87 -11.40 0.77 2.27
CA SER A 87 -10.55 1.95 2.37
C SER A 87 -9.77 1.90 3.68
N TYR A 88 -8.45 2.03 3.59
CA TYR A 88 -7.54 2.03 4.74
C TYR A 88 -6.60 3.24 4.74
N CYS A 89 -6.46 3.87 5.90
CA CYS A 89 -5.79 5.17 6.08
C CYS A 89 -4.95 5.23 7.36
N ASN A 90 -4.43 6.43 7.64
CA ASN A 90 -3.91 6.77 8.96
C ASN A 90 -5.01 6.78 10.03
N PRO A 91 -4.61 6.68 11.32
CA PRO A 91 -5.56 6.70 12.42
C PRO A 91 -6.44 7.94 12.42
N SER A 92 -7.70 7.74 12.79
CA SER A 92 -8.68 8.82 13.00
C SER A 92 -9.16 9.55 11.75
N ASP A 93 -8.93 9.00 10.56
CA ASP A 93 -9.60 9.47 9.34
C ASP A 93 -11.06 8.97 9.34
N TRP A 94 -12.02 9.89 9.29
CA TRP A 94 -13.45 9.58 9.45
C TRP A 94 -14.07 8.82 8.28
N PHE A 95 -13.42 8.74 7.13
CA PHE A 95 -13.99 8.15 5.92
C PHE A 95 -13.39 6.79 5.56
N CYS A 96 -12.55 6.23 6.41
CA CYS A 96 -11.86 4.96 6.15
C CYS A 96 -11.43 4.25 7.44
N ASN A 97 -11.06 2.98 7.30
CA ASN A 97 -10.56 2.16 8.41
C ASN A 97 -9.06 2.42 8.62
N ASP A 98 -8.57 2.26 9.84
CA ASP A 98 -7.13 2.31 10.10
C ASP A 98 -6.36 1.14 9.45
N LEU A 99 -5.27 1.46 8.75
CA LEU A 99 -4.28 0.47 8.33
C LEU A 99 -3.39 0.09 9.52
N THR A 100 -3.71 -1.00 10.24
CA THR A 100 -2.93 -1.40 11.41
C THR A 100 -1.50 -1.83 11.05
N LEU A 101 -0.51 -1.42 11.86
CA LEU A 101 0.87 -1.91 11.76
C LEU A 101 1.00 -3.41 12.06
N GLY A 102 2.11 -4.01 11.62
CA GLY A 102 2.42 -5.41 11.84
C GLY A 102 1.53 -6.36 11.06
N THR A 103 1.22 -7.50 11.66
CA THR A 103 0.38 -8.57 11.08
C THR A 103 -1.06 -8.54 11.59
N ALA A 104 -1.40 -7.62 12.50
CA ALA A 104 -2.74 -7.51 13.04
C ALA A 104 -3.75 -7.16 11.96
N ALA A 105 -5.02 -7.52 12.17
CA ALA A 105 -6.10 -7.09 11.31
C ALA A 105 -6.20 -5.55 11.30
N ASN A 106 -6.61 -5.00 10.15
CA ASN A 106 -6.98 -3.60 10.03
C ASN A 106 -8.24 -3.33 10.85
N GLU A 107 -8.53 -2.05 11.10
CA GLU A 107 -9.86 -1.67 11.58
C GLU A 107 -10.95 -2.20 10.62
N GLY A 108 -12.10 -2.57 11.18
CA GLY A 108 -13.12 -3.31 10.44
C GLY A 108 -12.82 -4.81 10.25
N GLY A 109 -11.68 -5.32 10.75
CA GLY A 109 -11.38 -6.74 10.85
C GLY A 109 -10.75 -7.38 9.60
N SER A 110 -10.38 -6.58 8.60
CA SER A 110 -9.74 -7.10 7.40
C SER A 110 -8.33 -7.62 7.69
N ALA A 111 -8.08 -8.88 7.34
CA ALA A 111 -6.79 -9.52 7.55
C ALA A 111 -5.75 -9.06 6.52
N LYS A 112 -4.48 -9.29 6.82
CA LYS A 112 -3.37 -9.21 5.86
C LYS A 112 -3.11 -10.60 5.28
N TRP A 113 -2.50 -10.66 4.10
CA TRP A 113 -2.03 -11.92 3.53
C TRP A 113 -1.01 -12.58 4.45
N SER A 114 -0.91 -13.90 4.39
CA SER A 114 0.14 -14.63 5.12
C SER A 114 1.51 -14.11 4.70
N PHE A 115 2.46 -14.07 5.63
CA PHE A 115 3.80 -13.54 5.43
C PHE A 115 3.86 -12.05 5.05
N HIS A 116 2.80 -11.27 5.25
CA HIS A 116 2.79 -9.83 5.03
C HIS A 116 2.70 -9.08 6.37
N SER A 117 3.46 -8.00 6.49
CA SER A 117 3.47 -7.14 7.66
C SER A 117 3.67 -5.68 7.26
N VAL A 118 2.85 -4.77 7.79
CA VAL A 118 3.06 -3.33 7.61
C VAL A 118 4.12 -2.89 8.62
N SER A 119 5.33 -2.65 8.13
CA SER A 119 6.49 -2.28 8.95
C SER A 119 6.57 -0.78 9.23
N PHE A 120 5.91 0.01 8.39
CA PHE A 120 5.85 1.46 8.51
C PHE A 120 4.58 1.98 7.85
N ARG A 121 3.97 2.98 8.47
CA ARG A 121 2.87 3.79 7.96
C ARG A 121 3.19 5.23 8.31
N ASP A 122 3.14 6.12 7.32
CA ASP A 122 3.50 7.51 7.50
C ASP A 122 2.32 8.34 8.01
N ASP A 123 2.12 8.27 9.32
CA ASP A 123 1.02 8.93 10.03
C ASP A 123 0.96 10.47 9.79
N ASN A 124 2.10 11.07 9.41
CA ASN A 124 2.26 12.50 9.22
C ASN A 124 2.32 12.93 7.75
N GLU A 125 2.13 12.02 6.80
CA GLU A 125 2.20 12.30 5.34
C GLU A 125 3.49 13.04 4.91
N SER A 126 4.61 12.69 5.54
CA SER A 126 5.91 13.30 5.33
C SER A 126 6.64 12.77 4.07
N HIS A 127 6.24 11.60 3.57
CA HIS A 127 6.89 10.84 2.51
C HIS A 127 5.97 10.63 1.32
N ASN A 128 6.35 11.19 0.17
CA ASN A 128 5.72 10.91 -1.12
C ASN A 128 6.38 9.72 -1.84
N HIS A 129 5.87 9.35 -3.02
CA HIS A 129 6.45 8.28 -3.84
C HIS A 129 7.67 8.69 -4.68
N TYR A 130 8.03 9.97 -4.69
CA TYR A 130 9.06 10.48 -5.59
C TYR A 130 10.47 10.22 -5.03
N ALA A 131 11.25 9.41 -5.76
CA ALA A 131 12.64 9.14 -5.43
C ALA A 131 13.57 10.35 -5.64
N ASN A 132 13.13 11.38 -6.39
CA ASN A 132 13.85 12.65 -6.62
C ASN A 132 15.32 12.47 -7.04
N GLY A 133 15.63 11.40 -7.78
CA GLY A 133 17.00 11.06 -8.22
C GLY A 133 17.99 10.70 -7.11
N ASN A 134 17.56 10.67 -5.85
CA ASN A 134 18.44 10.42 -4.69
C ASN A 134 17.74 9.61 -3.58
N TRP A 135 16.96 8.60 -3.97
CA TRP A 135 16.27 7.71 -3.02
C TRP A 135 15.41 8.47 -1.99
N GLY A 136 14.74 9.54 -2.43
CA GLY A 136 13.81 10.33 -1.61
C GLY A 136 12.48 9.61 -1.35
N GLY A 137 11.57 10.30 -0.67
CA GLY A 137 10.23 9.78 -0.40
C GLY A 137 10.25 8.50 0.44
N ILE A 138 9.22 7.66 0.26
CA ILE A 138 9.07 6.38 0.95
C ILE A 138 10.19 5.39 0.63
N VAL A 139 10.82 5.52 -0.55
CA VAL A 139 11.97 4.72 -0.97
C VAL A 139 13.16 4.93 -0.04
N GLY A 140 13.37 6.15 0.46
CA GLY A 140 14.45 6.46 1.42
C GLY A 140 14.26 5.77 2.77
N VAL A 141 13.02 5.64 3.22
CA VAL A 141 12.67 4.90 4.44
C VAL A 141 13.00 3.41 4.27
N VAL A 142 12.61 2.81 3.15
CA VAL A 142 12.94 1.42 2.83
C VAL A 142 14.44 1.20 2.73
N ARG A 143 15.16 2.09 2.05
CA ARG A 143 16.63 2.01 1.94
C ARG A 143 17.29 1.99 3.31
N THR A 144 16.84 2.86 4.22
CA THR A 144 17.35 2.91 5.59
C THR A 144 17.08 1.61 6.33
N ALA A 145 15.87 1.04 6.19
CA ALA A 145 15.53 -0.24 6.80
C ALA A 145 16.34 -1.42 6.24
N VAL A 146 16.61 -1.43 4.92
CA VAL A 146 17.49 -2.43 4.30
C VAL A 146 18.90 -2.35 4.90
N VAL A 147 19.49 -1.15 4.96
CA VAL A 147 20.83 -0.94 5.55
C VAL A 147 20.88 -1.42 6.99
N ASN A 148 19.88 -1.08 7.81
CA ASN A 148 19.83 -1.46 9.21
C ASN A 148 19.66 -2.97 9.45
N SER A 149 19.21 -3.73 8.45
CA SER A 149 18.95 -5.17 8.56
C SER A 149 19.91 -6.04 7.73
N ALA A 150 20.95 -5.45 7.17
CA ALA A 150 21.99 -6.14 6.41
C ALA A 150 23.15 -6.69 7.26
N ASN A 151 23.06 -6.55 8.59
CA ASN A 151 24.09 -6.99 9.55
C ASN A 151 23.79 -8.38 10.10
#